data_AF-A0AAV3AUX8-F1
#
_entry.id   AF-A0AAV3AUX8-F1
#
_cell.length_a   1.000
_cell.length_b   1.000
_cell.length_c   1.000
_cell.angle_alpha   90.00
_cell.angle_beta   90.00
_cell.angle_gamma   90.00
#
_symmetry.space_group_name_H-M   'P 1'
#
loop_
_entity.id
_entity.type
_entity.pdbx_description
1 polymer ?
#
loop_
_entity_poly.entity_id
_entity_poly.type
_entity_poly.pdbx_seq_one_letter_code
_entity_poly.pdbx_strand_id
1 'polypeptide(L)'
;MSASSRGPSRNTGLRSKTTSPALASSSTSSASGVRAKPSDKLNPKTIDPHKLQWERPPETIPFDPLLINLAEGLRETRHPYTFVSQEGFKELLMVPGAADKALPLLPKLAAALKGALVCRLYII
;
A
#
# COMPACT_ATOMS: atom_id res chain seq x y z
N MET A 1 -64.34 8.55 41.92
CA MET A 1 -64.20 7.27 42.66
C MET A 1 -62.96 6.53 42.15
N SER A 2 -62.48 5.56 42.92
CA SER A 2 -61.39 4.59 42.71
C SER A 2 -61.13 4.08 41.27
N ALA A 3 -59.96 3.52 40.89
CA ALA A 3 -58.59 3.49 41.45
C ALA A 3 -57.64 2.72 40.49
N SER A 4 -56.36 2.60 40.88
CA SER A 4 -55.34 1.62 40.43
C SER A 4 -54.56 1.84 39.12
N SER A 5 -53.29 1.39 39.00
CA SER A 5 -52.13 1.38 39.94
C SER A 5 -50.87 0.84 39.24
N ARG A 6 -49.67 1.08 39.84
CA ARG A 6 -48.35 0.44 39.57
C ARG A 6 -47.64 0.93 38.28
N GLY A 7 -46.31 1.00 38.21
CA GLY A 7 -45.24 0.69 39.18
C GLY A 7 -43.85 0.94 38.55
N PRO A 8 -42.74 1.05 39.32
CA PRO A 8 -41.70 2.03 39.00
C PRO A 8 -40.35 1.52 38.44
N SER A 9 -39.55 2.52 38.06
CA SER A 9 -38.13 2.52 37.66
C SER A 9 -37.19 1.64 38.51
N ARG A 10 -36.09 1.16 37.90
CA ARG A 10 -35.00 0.41 38.55
C ARG A 10 -33.66 1.11 38.32
N ASN A 11 -32.83 1.18 39.36
CA ASN A 11 -31.48 1.75 39.34
C ASN A 11 -30.49 0.82 40.09
N THR A 12 -29.19 1.07 39.93
CA THR A 12 -28.02 0.60 40.73
C THR A 12 -27.66 -0.91 40.79
N GLY A 13 -26.38 -1.21 40.51
CA GLY A 13 -25.48 -1.70 41.57
C GLY A 13 -24.80 -3.08 41.50
N LEU A 14 -23.46 -3.05 41.31
CA LEU A 14 -22.41 -3.77 42.09
C LEU A 14 -22.08 -5.30 41.94
N ARG A 15 -20.79 -5.53 41.60
CA ARG A 15 -19.77 -6.35 42.33
C ARG A 15 -19.50 -7.83 41.96
N SER A 16 -18.27 -8.28 42.24
CA SER A 16 -17.53 -9.41 41.61
C SER A 16 -17.03 -10.52 42.57
N LYS A 17 -16.75 -11.74 42.02
CA LYS A 17 -16.10 -12.96 42.61
C LYS A 17 -16.04 -14.10 41.54
N THR A 18 -15.20 -15.17 41.51
CA THR A 18 -13.87 -15.52 42.10
C THR A 18 -13.25 -16.79 41.44
N THR A 19 -11.91 -16.87 41.33
CA THR A 19 -11.01 -18.08 41.37
C THR A 19 -10.98 -19.13 40.20
N SER A 20 -9.78 -19.67 39.90
CA SER A 20 -9.40 -20.78 38.95
C SER A 20 -8.98 -22.06 39.75
N PRO A 21 -8.23 -23.10 39.26
CA PRO A 21 -7.88 -23.63 37.90
C PRO A 21 -8.00 -25.19 37.76
N ALA A 22 -7.62 -25.83 36.63
CA ALA A 22 -7.08 -27.23 36.51
C ALA A 22 -6.69 -27.66 35.05
N LEU A 23 -5.93 -28.75 34.88
CA LEU A 23 -5.28 -29.24 33.63
C LEU A 23 -5.86 -30.55 33.06
N ALA A 24 -5.75 -30.81 31.74
CA ALA A 24 -5.72 -32.14 31.10
C ALA A 24 -5.20 -32.08 29.63
N SER A 25 -4.79 -33.22 29.05
CA SER A 25 -3.84 -33.29 27.91
C SER A 25 -4.36 -33.99 26.63
N SER A 26 -3.84 -33.53 25.47
CA SER A 26 -3.49 -34.27 24.22
C SER A 26 -4.40 -35.39 23.65
N SER A 27 -4.82 -35.25 22.37
CA SER A 27 -5.00 -36.36 21.41
C SER A 27 -5.04 -35.88 19.95
N THR A 28 -4.62 -36.73 19.01
CA THR A 28 -4.31 -36.39 17.60
C THR A 28 -5.24 -37.07 16.58
N SER A 29 -5.65 -36.35 15.52
CA SER A 29 -5.88 -36.85 14.14
C SER A 29 -6.24 -35.65 13.24
N SER A 30 -5.55 -35.33 12.13
CA SER A 30 -5.21 -36.10 10.91
C SER A 30 -6.29 -36.04 9.83
N ALA A 31 -6.12 -35.07 8.91
CA ALA A 31 -6.78 -34.93 7.60
C ALA A 31 -8.33 -34.77 7.58
N SER A 32 -8.96 -33.91 6.77
CA SER A 32 -8.59 -33.53 5.40
C SER A 32 -9.22 -32.19 4.98
N GLY A 33 -8.58 -31.50 4.03
CA GLY A 33 -9.35 -30.97 2.89
C GLY A 33 -10.09 -29.63 3.03
N VAL A 34 -9.48 -28.59 3.60
CA VAL A 34 -9.69 -27.23 3.08
C VAL A 34 -8.40 -26.78 2.41
N ARG A 35 -8.30 -27.02 1.10
CA ARG A 35 -7.26 -26.42 0.26
C ARG A 35 -7.52 -24.92 0.24
N ALA A 36 -6.92 -24.18 1.19
CA ALA A 36 -6.92 -22.73 1.18
C ALA A 36 -6.46 -22.29 -0.21
N LYS A 37 -7.35 -21.64 -0.97
CA LYS A 37 -6.98 -21.00 -2.23
C LYS A 37 -5.87 -20.00 -1.89
N PRO A 38 -4.79 -19.86 -2.68
CA PRO A 38 -3.76 -18.87 -2.39
C PRO A 38 -4.31 -17.43 -2.31
N SER A 39 -5.48 -17.21 -2.93
CA SER A 39 -6.33 -16.01 -2.81
C SER A 39 -6.76 -15.65 -1.38
N ASP A 40 -6.92 -16.64 -0.49
CA ASP A 40 -7.56 -16.49 0.83
C ASP A 40 -6.67 -15.79 1.88
N LYS A 41 -5.40 -15.52 1.53
CA LYS A 41 -4.46 -14.73 2.34
C LYS A 41 -4.20 -13.32 1.79
N LEU A 42 -4.77 -12.96 0.64
CA LEU A 42 -4.62 -11.63 0.07
C LEU A 42 -5.77 -10.73 0.55
N ASN A 43 -5.55 -10.14 1.72
CA ASN A 43 -6.39 -9.04 2.22
C ASN A 43 -6.43 -7.93 1.14
N PRO A 44 -7.60 -7.52 0.62
CA PRO A 44 -7.68 -6.53 -0.46
C PRO A 44 -7.23 -5.11 -0.06
N LYS A 45 -6.78 -4.92 1.19
CA LYS A 45 -6.12 -3.70 1.71
C LYS A 45 -4.58 -3.77 1.72
N THR A 46 -3.96 -4.85 1.23
CA THR A 46 -2.50 -5.06 1.28
C THR A 46 -1.76 -4.57 0.03
N ILE A 47 -2.47 -4.22 -1.03
CA ILE A 47 -1.89 -3.51 -2.19
C ILE A 47 -2.20 -2.04 -2.00
N ASP A 48 -1.25 -1.28 -1.44
CA ASP A 48 -1.35 0.18 -1.36
C ASP A 48 -1.37 0.75 -2.79
N PRO A 49 -2.48 1.36 -3.27
CA PRO A 49 -2.58 1.88 -4.64
C PRO A 49 -1.67 3.10 -4.89
N HIS A 50 -0.99 3.59 -3.84
CA HIS A 50 -0.05 4.70 -3.84
C HIS A 50 1.42 4.26 -3.75
N LYS A 51 1.71 2.95 -3.79
CA LYS A 51 3.08 2.41 -3.81
C LYS A 51 3.35 1.62 -5.07
N LEU A 52 4.47 1.88 -5.72
CA LEU A 52 4.86 1.16 -6.93
C LEU A 52 5.41 -0.22 -6.53
N GLN A 53 4.84 -1.29 -7.11
CA GLN A 53 5.33 -2.65 -6.90
C GLN A 53 6.43 -2.94 -7.91
N TRP A 54 7.68 -2.99 -7.46
CA TRP A 54 8.82 -3.34 -8.29
C TRP A 54 9.08 -4.85 -8.29
N GLU A 55 9.31 -5.44 -9.47
CA GLU A 55 9.77 -6.84 -9.56
C GLU A 55 11.23 -7.03 -9.11
N ARG A 56 12.01 -5.94 -9.02
CA ARG A 56 13.41 -5.94 -8.60
C ARG A 56 13.68 -4.72 -7.70
N PRO A 57 14.55 -4.79 -6.69
CA PRO A 57 14.84 -3.63 -5.85
C PRO A 57 15.41 -2.47 -6.70
N PRO A 58 14.93 -1.21 -6.56
CA PRO A 58 15.34 -0.09 -7.42
C PRO A 58 16.85 0.21 -7.34
N GLU A 59 17.50 -0.18 -6.24
CA GLU A 59 18.96 -0.18 -6.04
C GLU A 59 19.72 -1.00 -7.09
N THR A 60 19.13 -2.10 -7.54
CA THR A 60 19.75 -3.10 -8.45
C THR A 60 19.42 -2.87 -9.92
N ILE A 61 18.45 -2.00 -10.22
CA ILE A 61 17.98 -1.76 -11.59
C ILE A 61 18.91 -0.77 -12.31
N PRO A 62 19.24 -1.00 -13.61
CA PRO A 62 19.99 -0.04 -14.42
C PRO A 62 19.16 1.23 -14.70
N PHE A 63 19.79 2.40 -14.55
CA PHE A 63 19.13 3.69 -14.78
C PHE A 63 18.97 4.03 -16.27
N ASP A 64 19.86 3.56 -17.15
CA ASP A 64 19.68 3.64 -18.62
C ASP A 64 19.04 2.30 -19.09
N PRO A 65 17.91 2.30 -19.82
CA PRO A 65 17.11 3.45 -20.26
C PRO A 65 16.01 3.86 -19.26
N LEU A 66 15.80 3.12 -18.17
CA LEU A 66 14.58 3.22 -17.36
C LEU A 66 14.28 4.63 -16.80
N LEU A 67 15.29 5.30 -16.23
CA LEU A 67 15.12 6.65 -15.66
C LEU A 67 14.78 7.68 -16.74
N ILE A 68 15.26 7.48 -17.97
CA ILE A 68 14.95 8.34 -19.12
C ILE A 68 13.51 8.11 -19.56
N ASN A 69 13.09 6.84 -19.71
CA ASN A 69 11.71 6.50 -20.06
C ASN A 69 10.69 7.07 -19.05
N LEU A 70 11.01 7.01 -17.75
CA LEU A 70 10.18 7.59 -16.69
C LEU A 70 10.17 9.13 -16.74
N ALA A 71 11.31 9.77 -17.05
CA ALA A 71 11.39 11.22 -17.25
C ALA A 71 10.58 11.69 -18.47
N GLU A 72 10.58 10.91 -19.56
CA GLU A 72 9.75 11.18 -20.75
C GLU A 72 8.26 11.04 -20.42
N GLY A 73 7.90 10.02 -19.64
CA GLY A 73 6.56 9.75 -19.12
C GLY A 73 6.01 10.82 -18.17
N LEU A 74 6.83 11.76 -17.67
CA LEU A 74 6.34 12.91 -16.89
C LEU A 74 5.44 13.86 -17.70
N ARG A 75 5.45 13.77 -19.04
CA ARG A 75 4.49 14.49 -19.90
C ARG A 75 3.13 13.78 -20.01
N GLU A 76 3.03 12.53 -19.57
CA GLU A 76 1.84 11.71 -19.78
C GLU A 76 0.69 12.13 -18.84
N THR A 77 -0.51 12.19 -19.40
CA THR A 77 -1.74 12.67 -18.75
C THR A 77 -2.72 11.54 -18.44
N ARG A 78 -2.49 10.34 -19.00
CA ARG A 78 -3.36 9.18 -18.85
C ARG A 78 -2.92 8.27 -17.71
N HIS A 79 -3.86 7.95 -16.83
CA HIS A 79 -3.72 6.86 -15.85
C HIS A 79 -3.61 5.50 -16.59
N PRO A 80 -2.74 4.56 -16.14
CA PRO A 80 -1.90 4.59 -14.94
C PRO A 80 -0.51 5.24 -15.16
N TYR A 81 -0.15 5.55 -16.39
CA TYR A 81 1.21 5.94 -16.78
C TYR A 81 1.73 7.20 -16.06
N THR A 82 0.87 8.18 -15.80
CA THR A 82 1.24 9.36 -15.00
C THR A 82 1.74 9.00 -13.59
N PHE A 83 1.07 8.06 -12.90
CA PHE A 83 1.46 7.61 -11.56
C PHE A 83 2.77 6.80 -11.60
N VAL A 84 2.85 5.83 -12.53
CA VAL A 84 4.05 5.00 -12.71
C VAL A 84 5.28 5.85 -13.03
N SER A 85 5.13 6.86 -13.88
CA SER A 85 6.22 7.78 -14.26
C SER A 85 6.67 8.65 -13.08
N GLN A 86 5.73 9.24 -12.34
CA GLN A 86 6.06 10.13 -11.22
C GLN A 86 6.69 9.38 -10.04
N GLU A 87 6.03 8.32 -9.56
CA GLU A 87 6.51 7.60 -8.38
C GLU A 87 7.74 6.75 -8.72
N GLY A 88 7.80 6.16 -9.92
CA GLY A 88 8.98 5.43 -10.38
C GLY A 88 10.23 6.31 -10.53
N PHE A 89 10.07 7.51 -11.11
CA PHE A 89 11.17 8.48 -11.24
C PHE A 89 11.67 8.96 -9.87
N LYS A 90 10.75 9.21 -8.94
CA LYS A 90 11.05 9.62 -7.56
C LYS A 90 11.74 8.51 -6.76
N GLU A 91 11.22 7.28 -6.78
CA GLU A 91 11.80 6.16 -6.04
C GLU A 91 13.21 5.80 -6.57
N LEU A 92 13.44 5.83 -7.89
CA LEU A 92 14.79 5.65 -8.45
C LEU A 92 15.76 6.75 -8.00
N LEU A 93 15.35 8.02 -7.96
CA LEU A 93 16.22 9.11 -7.51
C LEU A 93 16.45 9.15 -5.99
N MET A 94 15.62 8.49 -5.19
CA MET A 94 15.80 8.34 -3.74
C MET A 94 16.76 7.22 -3.33
N VAL A 95 17.20 6.37 -4.28
CA VAL A 95 18.16 5.29 -4.03
C VAL A 95 19.54 5.84 -3.61
N PRO A 96 20.22 5.23 -2.61
CA PRO A 96 21.62 5.55 -2.30
C PRO A 96 22.54 5.36 -3.52
N GLY A 97 23.34 6.38 -3.87
CA GLY A 97 24.16 6.36 -5.09
C GLY A 97 23.38 6.58 -6.40
N ALA A 98 22.12 7.03 -6.34
CA ALA A 98 21.37 7.42 -7.54
C ALA A 98 22.05 8.55 -8.33
N ALA A 99 22.75 9.46 -7.65
CA ALA A 99 23.46 10.57 -8.30
C ALA A 99 24.53 10.06 -9.29
N ASP A 100 25.38 9.12 -8.89
CA ASP A 100 26.45 8.56 -9.73
C ASP A 100 25.91 7.85 -10.97
N LYS A 101 24.72 7.24 -10.86
CA LYS A 101 24.00 6.58 -11.95
C LYS A 101 23.23 7.57 -12.85
N ALA A 102 22.74 8.68 -12.31
CA ALA A 102 21.93 9.66 -13.02
C ALA A 102 22.76 10.76 -13.73
N LEU A 103 23.91 11.15 -13.17
CA LEU A 103 24.84 12.12 -13.75
C LEU A 103 25.23 11.84 -15.21
N PRO A 104 25.64 10.62 -15.62
CA PRO A 104 25.94 10.32 -17.04
C PRO A 104 24.71 10.44 -17.96
N LEU A 105 23.49 10.37 -17.41
CA LEU A 105 22.24 10.47 -18.16
C LEU A 105 21.68 11.90 -18.18
N LEU A 106 22.26 12.82 -17.41
CA LEU A 106 21.77 14.18 -17.22
C LEU A 106 21.47 14.94 -18.54
N PRO A 107 22.25 14.82 -19.63
CA PRO A 107 21.91 15.47 -20.91
C PRO A 107 20.60 14.94 -21.52
N LYS A 108 20.36 13.61 -21.46
CA LYS A 108 19.13 12.97 -21.94
C LYS A 108 17.95 13.35 -21.04
N LEU A 109 18.14 13.29 -19.72
CA LEU A 109 17.12 13.66 -18.73
C LEU A 109 16.70 15.13 -18.88
N ALA A 110 17.65 16.05 -19.11
CA ALA A 110 17.35 17.45 -19.35
C ALA A 110 16.50 17.67 -20.62
N ALA A 111 16.71 16.88 -21.68
CA ALA A 111 15.88 16.92 -22.88
C ALA A 111 14.45 16.39 -22.61
N ALA A 112 14.33 15.26 -21.91
CA ALA A 112 13.04 14.68 -21.52
C ALA A 112 12.21 15.64 -20.63
N LEU A 113 12.85 16.21 -19.60
CA LEU A 113 12.23 17.18 -18.68
C LEU A 113 11.82 18.48 -19.38
N LYS A 114 12.64 19.02 -20.29
CA LYS A 114 12.24 20.15 -21.15
C LYS A 114 10.99 19.83 -21.94
N GLY A 115 10.92 18.64 -22.55
CA GLY A 115 9.73 18.18 -23.28
C GLY A 115 8.47 18.13 -22.40
N ALA A 116 8.58 17.61 -21.17
CA ALA A 116 7.46 17.55 -20.23
C ALA A 116 6.98 18.94 -19.77
N LEU A 117 7.91 19.85 -19.46
CA LEU A 117 7.59 21.23 -19.08
C LEU A 117 6.93 22.00 -20.23
N VAL A 118 7.44 21.85 -21.46
CA VAL A 118 6.86 22.47 -22.65
C VAL A 118 5.46 21.92 -22.92
N CYS A 119 5.27 20.59 -23.00
CA CYS A 119 3.95 19.99 -23.26
C CYS A 119 2.85 20.50 -22.29
N ARG A 120 3.19 20.69 -21.01
CA ARG A 120 2.22 21.13 -20.00
C ARG A 120 1.82 22.62 -20.12
N LEU A 121 2.60 23.44 -20.82
CA LEU A 121 2.31 24.85 -21.09
C LEU A 121 1.45 25.08 -22.36
N TYR A 122 1.24 24.05 -23.19
CA TYR A 122 0.42 24.11 -24.41
C TYR A 122 -0.98 23.47 -24.25
N ILE A 123 -1.36 23.07 -23.02
CA ILE A 123 -2.62 22.38 -22.69
C ILE A 123 -3.53 23.25 -21.79
N ILE A 124 -3.15 24.52 -21.58
CA ILE A 124 -3.88 25.54 -20.81
C ILE A 124 -4.18 26.74 -21.70
#